data_AF-A0AAU3N0T9-F1
#
_entry.id   AF-A0AAU3N0T9-F1
#
_cell.length_a   1.000
_cell.length_b   1.000
_cell.length_c   1.000
_cell.angle_alpha   90.00
_cell.angle_beta   90.00
_cell.angle_gamma   90.00
#
_symmetry.space_group_name_H-M   'P 1'
#
loop_
_entity.id
_entity.type
_entity.pdbx_description
1 polymer ?
#
loop_
_entity_poly.entity_id
_entity_poly.type
_entity_poly.pdbx_seq_one_letter_code
_entity_poly.pdbx_strand_id
1 'polypeptide(L)'
;MRHPRWWERKAVHAWALVSLLALSGLVILALVREQTGTEGFLVGLCLAILPVPLLIAAFRWLDRVAPGPWRNLLFSFAWGACAAALIAIVANSFATHWIATNSADPSNADTLGATVIAPIVEESAKACAVLLIFLFRRRDFTGIVDGVVIAGVTATGFAFTENILYLGNAFGTDRLNSGTGMASVTAATFFVRIVMSPFAHPLFTVLTGIGFGVAAWTAPGRGPVRRVLLPIAGLLLAMGMHATWNGSSAFGQFGFFGVYALFMMPAFGLLTWLAIGTRQRELRTVRSELPAYAVAGWVGPDEPFALGSMRARRLAREFAQHHGGKETGKVVAQYQQYATSLALLRHRGRRGRAGTDYVVRERELLDELWARRHAARPALAYASRATAPPVWVPPVYAGPAYAGPVAQFPAHNAHTAHNPYRY
;
A
#
# COMPACT_ATOMS: atom_id res chain seq x y z
N MET A 1 37.15 5.17 -20.75
CA MET A 1 35.81 5.04 -20.13
C MET A 1 34.78 5.35 -21.21
N ARG A 2 33.89 4.42 -21.57
CA ARG A 2 32.85 4.69 -22.58
C ARG A 2 31.80 5.61 -21.97
N HIS A 3 31.59 6.79 -22.56
CA HIS A 3 30.47 7.64 -22.18
C HIS A 3 29.17 6.86 -22.43
N PRO A 4 28.23 6.85 -21.46
CA PRO A 4 26.97 6.15 -21.63
C PRO A 4 26.26 6.74 -22.86
N ARG A 5 25.79 5.86 -23.73
CA ARG A 5 25.08 6.26 -24.96
C ARG A 5 23.81 7.01 -24.55
N TRP A 6 23.33 7.95 -25.37
CA TRP A 6 22.26 8.87 -24.94
C TRP A 6 20.98 8.14 -24.48
N TRP A 7 20.68 6.97 -25.05
CA TRP A 7 19.56 6.11 -24.67
C TRP A 7 19.73 5.37 -23.33
N GLU A 8 20.96 5.24 -22.81
CA GLU A 8 21.23 4.62 -21.51
C GLU A 8 20.95 5.58 -20.34
N ARG A 9 20.64 6.85 -20.64
CA ARG A 9 20.30 7.86 -19.63
C ARG A 9 18.95 7.53 -19.00
N LYS A 10 18.90 7.47 -17.66
CA LYS A 10 17.66 7.26 -16.88
C LYS A 10 16.52 8.21 -17.26
N ALA A 11 16.85 9.44 -17.68
CA ALA A 11 15.88 10.41 -18.16
C ALA A 11 15.19 9.96 -19.44
N VAL A 12 15.92 9.35 -20.39
CA VAL A 12 15.35 8.88 -21.66
C VAL A 12 14.40 7.71 -21.41
N HIS A 13 14.77 6.74 -20.57
CA HIS A 13 13.87 5.65 -20.18
C HIS A 13 12.60 6.15 -19.47
N ALA A 14 12.72 7.16 -18.60
CA ALA A 14 11.58 7.75 -17.91
C ALA A 14 10.65 8.47 -18.90
N TRP A 15 11.19 9.26 -19.83
CA TRP A 15 10.41 9.92 -20.87
C TRP A 15 9.73 8.93 -21.80
N ALA A 16 10.44 7.91 -22.27
CA ALA A 16 9.87 6.87 -23.12
C ALA A 16 8.69 6.16 -22.43
N LEU A 17 8.84 5.81 -21.15
CA LEU A 17 7.78 5.18 -20.37
C LEU A 17 6.56 6.09 -20.19
N VAL A 18 6.79 7.37 -19.86
CA VAL A 18 5.71 8.36 -19.71
C VAL A 18 4.97 8.56 -21.02
N SER A 19 5.69 8.70 -22.14
CA SER A 19 5.09 8.84 -23.47
C SER A 19 4.30 7.59 -23.87
N LEU A 20 4.81 6.39 -23.58
CA LEU A 20 4.09 5.13 -23.84
C LEU A 20 2.79 5.04 -23.04
N LEU A 21 2.82 5.37 -21.75
CA LEU A 21 1.64 5.36 -20.90
C LEU A 21 0.63 6.45 -21.29
N ALA A 22 1.11 7.63 -21.68
CA ALA A 22 0.26 8.72 -22.18
C ALA A 22 -0.42 8.33 -23.49
N LEU A 23 0.33 7.78 -24.45
CA LEU A 23 -0.22 7.28 -25.71
C LEU A 23 -1.25 6.16 -25.46
N SER A 24 -0.91 5.19 -24.61
CA SER A 24 -1.83 4.11 -24.23
C SER A 24 -3.11 4.66 -23.59
N GLY A 25 -2.98 5.70 -22.76
CA GLY A 25 -4.08 6.42 -22.14
C GLY A 25 -4.97 7.13 -23.16
N LEU A 26 -4.40 7.82 -24.14
CA LEU A 26 -5.16 8.46 -25.22
C LEU A 26 -5.90 7.43 -26.07
N VAL A 27 -5.23 6.34 -26.45
CA VAL A 27 -5.83 5.26 -27.23
C VAL A 27 -6.99 4.62 -26.46
N ILE A 28 -6.80 4.27 -25.18
CA ILE A 28 -7.86 3.60 -24.42
C ILE A 28 -9.06 4.51 -24.18
N LEU A 29 -8.85 5.80 -23.91
CA LEU A 29 -9.95 6.76 -23.77
C LEU A 29 -10.68 6.97 -25.09
N ALA A 30 -9.98 6.97 -26.23
CA ALA A 30 -10.60 7.03 -27.55
C ALA A 30 -11.47 5.80 -27.82
N LEU A 31 -10.95 4.59 -27.58
CA LEU A 31 -11.67 3.33 -27.75
C LEU A 31 -12.91 3.25 -26.85
N VAL A 32 -12.78 3.61 -25.56
CA VAL A 32 -13.92 3.61 -24.64
C VAL A 32 -14.96 4.62 -25.08
N ARG A 33 -14.56 5.83 -25.48
CA ARG A 33 -15.48 6.86 -26.00
C ARG A 33 -16.20 6.40 -27.27
N GLU A 34 -15.50 5.71 -28.16
CA GLU A 34 -16.09 5.16 -29.39
C GLU A 34 -17.16 4.10 -29.06
N GLN A 35 -16.88 3.22 -28.08
CA GLN A 35 -17.81 2.16 -27.66
C GLN A 35 -19.02 2.70 -26.89
N THR A 36 -18.83 3.65 -25.95
CA THR A 36 -19.91 4.13 -25.07
C THR A 36 -20.65 5.35 -25.62
N GLY A 37 -20.15 5.97 -26.68
CA GLY A 37 -20.51 7.33 -27.07
C GLY A 37 -20.00 8.40 -26.09
N THR A 38 -20.16 9.68 -26.45
CA THR A 38 -19.60 10.80 -25.66
C THR A 38 -20.34 11.00 -24.33
N GLU A 39 -21.67 10.92 -24.31
CA GLU A 39 -22.45 11.06 -23.07
C GLU A 39 -22.16 9.91 -22.09
N GLY A 40 -22.22 8.66 -22.59
CA GLY A 40 -21.92 7.47 -21.79
C GLY A 40 -20.49 7.50 -21.23
N PHE A 41 -19.52 7.95 -22.03
CA PHE A 41 -18.14 8.12 -21.57
C PHE A 41 -18.04 9.11 -20.40
N LEU A 42 -18.69 10.28 -20.49
CA LEU A 42 -18.65 11.30 -19.45
C LEU A 42 -19.34 10.82 -18.16
N VAL A 43 -20.49 10.17 -18.28
CA VAL A 43 -21.21 9.60 -17.12
C VAL A 43 -20.36 8.49 -16.48
N GLY A 44 -19.85 7.57 -17.28
CA GLY A 44 -18.96 6.50 -16.83
C GLY A 44 -17.72 7.03 -16.12
N LEU A 45 -17.08 8.06 -16.68
CA LEU A 45 -15.91 8.74 -16.08
C LEU A 45 -16.23 9.34 -14.71
N CYS A 46 -17.32 10.09 -14.61
CA CYS A 46 -17.75 10.74 -13.37
C CYS A 46 -18.10 9.73 -12.28
N LEU A 47 -18.69 8.59 -12.63
CA LEU A 47 -19.04 7.55 -11.66
C LEU A 47 -17.84 6.67 -11.28
N ALA A 48 -16.98 6.34 -12.25
CA ALA A 48 -15.81 5.49 -12.05
C ALA A 48 -14.72 6.15 -11.19
N ILE A 49 -14.67 7.49 -11.11
CA ILE A 49 -13.68 8.19 -10.27
C ILE A 49 -14.00 8.08 -8.77
N LEU A 50 -15.26 7.90 -8.39
CA LEU A 50 -15.71 7.92 -6.99
C LEU A 50 -14.97 6.94 -6.06
N PRO A 51 -14.76 5.65 -6.42
CA PRO A 51 -14.04 4.72 -5.55
C PRO A 51 -12.53 4.96 -5.52
N VAL A 52 -11.94 5.66 -6.49
CA VAL A 52 -10.48 5.76 -6.63
C VAL A 52 -9.83 6.42 -5.40
N PRO A 53 -10.27 7.61 -4.92
CA PRO A 53 -9.68 8.21 -3.71
C PRO A 53 -9.78 7.31 -2.48
N LEU A 54 -10.90 6.59 -2.32
CA LEU A 54 -11.11 5.67 -1.20
C LEU A 54 -10.12 4.50 -1.24
N LEU A 55 -10.00 3.85 -2.40
CA LEU A 55 -9.09 2.72 -2.60
C LEU A 55 -7.62 3.14 -2.43
N ILE A 56 -7.23 4.27 -3.03
CA ILE A 56 -5.87 4.81 -2.87
C ILE A 56 -5.60 5.16 -1.41
N ALA A 57 -6.56 5.75 -0.68
CA ALA A 57 -6.43 6.05 0.73
C ALA A 57 -6.27 4.77 1.58
N ALA A 58 -7.00 3.69 1.26
CA ALA A 58 -6.89 2.40 1.94
C ALA A 58 -5.49 1.79 1.77
N PHE A 59 -4.98 1.73 0.54
CA PHE A 59 -3.62 1.22 0.27
C PHE A 59 -2.53 2.13 0.87
N ARG A 60 -2.70 3.46 0.84
CA ARG A 60 -1.80 4.41 1.51
C ARG A 60 -1.83 4.27 3.03
N TRP A 61 -2.96 3.91 3.61
CA TRP A 61 -3.07 3.64 5.05
C TRP A 61 -2.33 2.36 5.44
N LEU A 62 -2.40 1.33 4.60
CA LEU A 62 -1.67 0.09 4.79
C LEU A 62 -0.15 0.34 4.73
N ASP A 63 0.31 1.09 3.73
CA ASP A 63 1.71 1.48 3.48
C ASP A 63 2.29 2.48 4.50
N ARG A 64 1.49 2.97 5.46
CA ARG A 64 1.86 4.10 6.32
C ARG A 64 3.05 3.83 7.27
N VAL A 65 3.43 2.57 7.46
CA VAL A 65 4.54 2.19 8.36
C VAL A 65 5.89 2.46 7.69
N ALA A 66 6.06 2.08 6.43
CA ALA A 66 7.28 2.31 5.64
C ALA A 66 6.92 2.84 4.23
N PRO A 67 6.37 4.06 4.12
CA PRO A 67 5.78 4.50 2.86
C PRO A 67 6.75 4.45 1.69
N GLY A 68 6.37 3.72 0.65
CA GLY A 68 7.11 3.66 -0.61
C GLY A 68 7.09 4.99 -1.38
N PRO A 69 8.00 5.15 -2.35
CA PRO A 69 8.08 6.38 -3.13
C PRO A 69 6.80 6.57 -3.95
N TRP A 70 6.23 7.78 -3.88
CA TRP A 70 4.96 8.12 -4.54
C TRP A 70 4.98 7.83 -6.05
N ARG A 71 6.16 7.94 -6.69
CA ARG A 71 6.36 7.67 -8.12
C ARG A 71 6.00 6.23 -8.48
N ASN A 72 6.25 5.26 -7.60
CA ASN A 72 5.89 3.87 -7.84
C ASN A 72 4.37 3.69 -7.79
N LEU A 73 3.67 4.43 -6.92
CA LEU A 73 2.19 4.41 -6.89
C LEU A 73 1.59 5.05 -8.13
N LEU A 74 2.11 6.22 -8.56
CA LEU A 74 1.66 6.86 -9.79
C LEU A 74 1.86 5.94 -10.99
N PHE A 75 3.05 5.34 -11.11
CA PHE A 75 3.32 4.35 -12.16
C PHE A 75 2.35 3.17 -12.08
N SER A 76 2.12 2.62 -10.90
CA SER A 76 1.23 1.45 -10.71
C SER A 76 -0.18 1.76 -11.17
N PHE A 77 -0.73 2.89 -10.74
CA PHE A 77 -2.06 3.35 -11.12
C PHE A 77 -2.15 3.62 -12.64
N ALA A 78 -1.19 4.39 -13.18
CA ALA A 78 -1.15 4.73 -14.61
C ALA A 78 -0.97 3.50 -15.50
N TRP A 79 -0.15 2.52 -15.08
CA TRP A 79 -0.02 1.25 -15.78
C TRP A 79 -1.34 0.51 -15.81
N GLY A 80 -2.02 0.40 -14.66
CA GLY A 80 -3.33 -0.24 -14.56
C GLY A 80 -4.37 0.41 -15.47
N ALA A 81 -4.51 1.73 -15.37
CA ALA A 81 -5.53 2.51 -16.08
C ALA A 81 -5.28 2.61 -17.59
N CYS A 82 -4.02 2.64 -18.01
CA CYS A 82 -3.68 2.83 -19.43
C CYS A 82 -3.23 1.52 -20.09
N ALA A 83 -2.06 1.00 -19.70
CA ALA A 83 -1.44 -0.12 -20.39
C ALA A 83 -2.20 -1.43 -20.18
N ALA A 84 -2.52 -1.78 -18.93
CA ALA A 84 -3.20 -3.04 -18.63
C ALA A 84 -4.63 -3.06 -19.18
N ALA A 85 -5.38 -1.95 -19.04
CA ALA A 85 -6.71 -1.82 -19.62
C ALA A 85 -6.69 -1.90 -21.15
N LEU A 86 -5.72 -1.26 -21.82
CA LEU A 86 -5.56 -1.35 -23.28
C LEU A 86 -5.22 -2.77 -23.73
N ILE A 87 -4.27 -3.42 -23.07
CA ILE A 87 -3.93 -4.82 -23.35
C ILE A 87 -5.16 -5.71 -23.19
N ALA A 88 -5.93 -5.54 -22.12
CA ALA A 88 -7.13 -6.31 -21.87
C ALA A 88 -8.20 -6.10 -22.96
N ILE A 89 -8.53 -4.86 -23.29
CA ILE A 89 -9.53 -4.56 -24.33
C ILE A 89 -9.12 -5.15 -25.68
N VAL A 90 -7.87 -4.98 -26.11
CA VAL A 90 -7.39 -5.50 -27.39
C VAL A 90 -7.38 -7.04 -27.38
N ALA A 91 -6.83 -7.66 -26.35
CA ALA A 91 -6.70 -9.12 -26.30
C ALA A 91 -8.06 -9.82 -26.09
N ASN A 92 -8.95 -9.27 -25.27
CA ASN A 92 -10.31 -9.79 -25.09
C ASN A 92 -11.09 -9.67 -26.41
N SER A 93 -11.02 -8.53 -27.10
CA SER A 93 -11.70 -8.35 -28.40
C SER A 93 -11.18 -9.33 -29.45
N PHE A 94 -9.86 -9.52 -29.52
CA PHE A 94 -9.25 -10.51 -30.41
C PHE A 94 -9.69 -11.93 -30.07
N ALA A 95 -9.71 -12.30 -28.78
CA ALA A 95 -10.14 -13.62 -28.33
C ALA A 95 -11.60 -13.88 -28.70
N THR A 96 -12.52 -12.94 -28.41
CA THR A 96 -13.93 -13.07 -28.79
C THR A 96 -14.09 -13.24 -30.30
N HIS A 97 -13.40 -12.44 -31.11
CA HIS A 97 -13.47 -12.55 -32.58
C HIS A 97 -12.90 -13.88 -33.10
N TRP A 98 -11.77 -14.34 -32.55
CA TRP A 98 -11.15 -15.61 -32.93
C TRP A 98 -12.05 -16.80 -32.58
N ILE A 99 -12.67 -16.80 -31.39
CA ILE A 99 -13.56 -17.90 -30.99
C ILE A 99 -14.84 -17.87 -31.84
N ALA A 100 -15.44 -16.70 -32.09
CA ALA A 100 -16.64 -16.56 -32.92
C ALA A 100 -16.42 -17.05 -34.36
N THR A 101 -15.20 -16.93 -34.89
CA THR A 101 -14.85 -17.37 -36.25
C THR A 101 -14.43 -18.84 -36.33
N ASN A 102 -14.06 -19.47 -35.22
CA ASN A 102 -13.49 -20.84 -35.21
C ASN A 102 -14.29 -21.86 -34.38
N SER A 103 -15.37 -21.45 -33.69
CA SER A 103 -16.19 -22.35 -32.86
C SER A 103 -17.57 -22.58 -33.46
N ALA A 104 -18.06 -23.83 -33.36
CA ALA A 104 -19.38 -24.24 -33.84
C ALA A 104 -20.55 -23.78 -32.94
N ASP A 105 -20.27 -23.25 -31.73
CA ASP A 105 -21.26 -22.75 -30.77
C ASP A 105 -20.85 -21.36 -30.23
N PRO A 106 -21.42 -20.27 -30.78
CA PRO A 106 -21.11 -18.89 -30.38
C PRO A 106 -21.51 -18.56 -28.92
N SER A 107 -22.43 -19.30 -28.32
CA SER A 107 -22.93 -18.99 -26.97
C SER A 107 -21.99 -19.47 -25.85
N ASN A 108 -21.39 -20.65 -26.04
CA ASN A 108 -20.33 -21.16 -25.16
C ASN A 108 -19.02 -20.37 -25.30
N ALA A 109 -18.78 -19.78 -26.48
CA ALA A 109 -17.60 -18.98 -26.79
C ALA A 109 -17.48 -17.73 -25.90
N ASP A 110 -18.56 -16.95 -25.77
CA ASP A 110 -18.58 -15.72 -24.97
C ASP A 110 -18.39 -16.02 -23.48
N THR A 111 -18.98 -17.11 -22.99
CA THR A 111 -18.86 -17.53 -21.60
C THR A 111 -17.43 -17.97 -21.26
N LEU A 112 -16.78 -18.76 -22.12
CA LEU A 112 -15.38 -19.17 -21.93
C LEU A 112 -14.41 -17.98 -22.03
N GLY A 113 -14.65 -17.07 -22.98
CA GLY A 113 -13.88 -15.84 -23.14
C GLY A 113 -13.92 -14.97 -21.88
N ALA A 114 -15.11 -14.67 -21.38
CA ALA A 114 -15.30 -13.81 -20.21
C ALA A 114 -14.87 -14.49 -18.89
N THR A 115 -15.05 -15.80 -18.75
CA THR A 115 -14.80 -16.51 -17.49
C THR A 115 -13.35 -16.96 -17.32
N VAL A 116 -12.64 -17.26 -18.42
CA VAL A 116 -11.28 -17.82 -18.35
C VAL A 116 -10.25 -16.92 -19.00
N ILE A 117 -10.48 -16.51 -20.25
CA ILE A 117 -9.48 -15.77 -21.03
C ILE A 117 -9.28 -14.37 -20.45
N ALA A 118 -10.37 -13.65 -20.17
CA ALA A 118 -10.31 -12.30 -19.61
C ALA A 118 -9.51 -12.26 -18.28
N PRO A 119 -9.79 -13.10 -17.27
CA PRO A 119 -8.97 -13.18 -16.06
C PRO A 119 -7.48 -13.43 -16.31
N ILE A 120 -7.15 -14.33 -17.25
CA ILE A 120 -5.75 -14.64 -17.59
C ILE A 120 -5.04 -13.41 -18.17
N VAL A 121 -5.66 -12.78 -19.18
CA VAL A 121 -5.10 -11.61 -19.85
C VAL A 121 -4.96 -10.44 -18.87
N GLU A 122 -6.03 -10.14 -18.15
CA GLU A 122 -6.11 -8.98 -17.29
C GLU A 122 -5.18 -9.08 -16.07
N GLU A 123 -5.17 -10.22 -15.37
CA GLU A 123 -4.29 -10.38 -14.22
C GLU A 123 -2.81 -10.45 -14.65
N SER A 124 -2.51 -11.01 -15.84
CA SER A 124 -1.15 -10.97 -16.40
C SER A 124 -0.71 -9.54 -16.73
N ALA A 125 -1.58 -8.77 -17.38
CA ALA A 125 -1.29 -7.38 -17.75
C ALA A 125 -1.07 -6.49 -16.51
N LYS A 126 -1.86 -6.69 -15.45
CA LYS A 126 -1.65 -6.02 -14.15
C LYS A 126 -0.36 -6.50 -13.46
N ALA A 127 -0.06 -7.80 -13.50
CA ALA A 127 1.14 -8.38 -12.90
C ALA A 127 2.43 -7.79 -13.48
N CYS A 128 2.43 -7.39 -14.76
CA CYS A 128 3.58 -6.71 -15.38
C CYS A 128 4.00 -5.44 -14.61
N ALA A 129 3.08 -4.65 -14.07
CA ALA A 129 3.43 -3.47 -13.27
C ALA A 129 4.20 -3.87 -12.01
N VAL A 130 3.70 -4.89 -11.31
CA VAL A 130 4.31 -5.43 -10.09
C VAL A 130 5.69 -6.00 -10.40
N LEU A 131 5.80 -6.75 -11.50
CA LEU A 131 7.06 -7.33 -11.98
C LEU A 131 8.09 -6.25 -12.32
N LEU A 132 7.70 -5.19 -13.03
CA LEU A 132 8.61 -4.09 -13.38
C LEU A 132 9.15 -3.39 -12.14
N ILE A 133 8.30 -3.11 -11.14
CA ILE A 133 8.76 -2.55 -9.86
C ILE A 133 9.66 -3.56 -9.13
N PHE A 134 9.27 -4.82 -9.05
CA PHE A 134 10.05 -5.86 -8.41
C PHE A 134 11.45 -6.02 -9.04
N LEU A 135 11.58 -5.87 -10.36
CA LEU A 135 12.86 -6.00 -11.06
C LEU A 135 13.72 -4.75 -10.95
N PHE A 136 13.15 -3.57 -11.21
CA PHE A 136 13.90 -2.32 -11.37
C PHE A 136 13.94 -1.43 -10.12
N ARG A 137 13.07 -1.68 -9.13
CA ARG A 137 12.94 -0.91 -7.88
C ARG A 137 13.08 -1.80 -6.64
N ARG A 138 13.95 -2.82 -6.69
CA ARG A 138 14.21 -3.79 -5.60
C ARG A 138 14.48 -3.17 -4.22
N ARG A 139 15.02 -1.94 -4.16
CA ARG A 139 15.25 -1.23 -2.91
C ARG A 139 13.97 -0.73 -2.25
N ASP A 140 12.96 -0.44 -3.06
CA ASP A 140 11.66 0.07 -2.65
C ASP A 140 10.62 -1.07 -2.51
N PHE A 141 10.98 -2.30 -2.89
CA PHE A 141 10.12 -3.48 -2.85
C PHE A 141 10.77 -4.56 -1.99
N THR A 142 10.42 -4.57 -0.70
CA THR A 142 11.14 -5.31 0.34
C THR A 142 10.31 -6.36 1.06
N GLY A 143 8.98 -6.30 0.95
CA GLY A 143 8.10 -7.25 1.64
C GLY A 143 6.69 -7.35 1.07
N ILE A 144 5.85 -8.02 1.86
CA ILE A 144 4.46 -8.35 1.50
C ILE A 144 3.59 -7.10 1.40
N VAL A 145 3.75 -6.14 2.32
CA VAL A 145 2.98 -4.89 2.30
C VAL A 145 3.24 -4.10 1.02
N ASP A 146 4.51 -3.97 0.61
CA ASP A 146 4.89 -3.32 -0.65
C ASP A 146 4.18 -3.99 -1.84
N GLY A 147 4.20 -5.33 -1.89
CA GLY A 147 3.53 -6.11 -2.93
C GLY A 147 2.02 -5.90 -2.98
N VAL A 148 1.34 -5.92 -1.83
CA VAL A 148 -0.10 -5.68 -1.71
C VAL A 148 -0.45 -4.26 -2.17
N VAL A 149 0.32 -3.25 -1.76
CA VAL A 149 0.06 -1.85 -2.10
C VAL A 149 0.26 -1.60 -3.59
N ILE A 150 1.36 -2.06 -4.18
CA ILE A 150 1.62 -1.90 -5.61
C ILE A 150 0.56 -2.62 -6.45
N ALA A 151 0.27 -3.89 -6.14
CA ALA A 151 -0.75 -4.66 -6.84
C ALA A 151 -2.14 -4.06 -6.72
N GLY A 152 -2.55 -3.66 -5.50
CA GLY A 152 -3.85 -3.05 -5.26
C GLY A 152 -4.04 -1.71 -5.96
N VAL A 153 -3.01 -0.88 -6.03
CA VAL A 153 -3.03 0.39 -6.75
C VAL A 153 -3.07 0.18 -8.27
N THR A 154 -2.33 -0.81 -8.80
CA THR A 154 -2.44 -1.20 -10.21
C THR A 154 -3.84 -1.70 -10.56
N ALA A 155 -4.41 -2.57 -9.74
CA ALA A 155 -5.76 -3.08 -9.94
C ALA A 155 -6.82 -1.97 -9.83
N THR A 156 -6.61 -0.99 -8.94
CA THR A 156 -7.49 0.19 -8.83
C THR A 156 -7.45 1.02 -10.11
N GLY A 157 -6.28 1.22 -10.72
CA GLY A 157 -6.16 1.89 -12.01
C GLY A 157 -6.88 1.14 -13.13
N PHE A 158 -6.70 -0.18 -13.18
CA PHE A 158 -7.41 -1.01 -14.16
C PHE A 158 -8.93 -0.93 -13.99
N ALA A 159 -9.41 -1.13 -12.76
CA ALA A 159 -10.83 -1.06 -12.43
C ALA A 159 -11.43 0.31 -12.74
N PHE A 160 -10.66 1.40 -12.60
CA PHE A 160 -11.10 2.73 -13.01
C PHE A 160 -11.50 2.76 -14.48
N THR A 161 -10.60 2.39 -15.40
CA THR A 161 -10.89 2.42 -16.84
C THR A 161 -11.98 1.43 -17.23
N GLU A 162 -11.96 0.24 -16.63
CA GLU A 162 -13.00 -0.76 -16.88
C GLU A 162 -14.39 -0.27 -16.41
N ASN A 163 -14.48 0.36 -15.24
CA ASN A 163 -15.73 0.94 -14.75
C ASN A 163 -16.28 2.04 -15.67
N ILE A 164 -15.42 2.82 -16.34
CA ILE A 164 -15.87 3.81 -17.34
C ILE A 164 -16.63 3.09 -18.46
N LEU A 165 -16.04 2.01 -18.98
CA LEU A 165 -16.64 1.23 -20.07
C LEU A 165 -17.98 0.62 -19.66
N TYR A 166 -18.02 -0.10 -18.54
CA TYR A 166 -19.26 -0.77 -18.09
C TYR A 166 -20.37 0.23 -17.75
N LEU A 167 -20.06 1.31 -17.04
CA LEU A 167 -21.06 2.32 -16.67
C LEU A 167 -21.51 3.15 -17.87
N GLY A 168 -20.60 3.46 -18.81
CA GLY A 168 -20.95 4.16 -20.04
C GLY A 168 -21.84 3.33 -20.96
N ASN A 169 -21.55 2.03 -21.09
CA ASN A 169 -22.41 1.10 -21.85
C ASN A 169 -23.79 0.96 -21.18
N ALA A 170 -23.84 0.79 -19.86
CA ALA A 170 -25.09 0.71 -19.10
C ALA A 170 -25.95 1.98 -19.28
N PHE A 171 -25.32 3.16 -19.30
CA PHE A 171 -26.00 4.42 -19.59
C PHE A 171 -26.58 4.46 -21.00
N GLY A 172 -25.80 4.01 -22.01
CA GLY A 172 -26.30 3.88 -23.38
C GLY A 172 -27.52 2.96 -23.48
N THR A 173 -27.52 1.84 -22.76
CA THR A 173 -28.67 0.92 -22.67
C THR A 173 -29.90 1.59 -22.05
N ASP A 174 -29.72 2.32 -20.94
CA ASP A 174 -30.82 3.07 -20.30
C ASP A 174 -31.42 4.11 -21.26
N ARG A 175 -30.59 4.77 -22.07
CA ARG A 175 -31.04 5.76 -23.06
C ARG A 175 -31.87 5.16 -24.19
N LEU A 176 -31.49 3.99 -24.69
CA LEU A 176 -32.21 3.30 -25.77
C LEU A 176 -33.56 2.77 -25.30
N ASN A 177 -33.64 2.32 -24.04
CA ASN A 177 -34.83 1.65 -23.50
C ASN A 177 -35.98 2.61 -23.12
N SER A 178 -35.83 3.94 -23.25
CA SER A 178 -36.90 4.97 -23.20
C SER A 178 -38.00 4.78 -22.13
N GLY A 179 -37.68 4.19 -20.97
CA GLY A 179 -38.69 3.56 -20.12
C GLY A 179 -38.49 3.83 -18.63
N THR A 180 -39.45 4.54 -18.07
CA THR A 180 -39.71 4.72 -16.63
C THR A 180 -39.81 3.37 -15.92
N GLY A 181 -38.78 3.00 -15.15
CA GLY A 181 -38.81 1.85 -14.24
C GLY A 181 -37.75 1.98 -13.16
N MET A 182 -38.03 1.44 -11.96
CA MET A 182 -37.17 1.51 -10.77
C MET A 182 -35.83 0.74 -10.88
N ALA A 183 -35.47 0.19 -12.03
CA ALA A 183 -34.23 -0.60 -12.22
C ALA A 183 -33.39 -0.07 -13.39
N SER A 184 -32.82 1.13 -13.24
CA SER A 184 -31.78 1.63 -14.15
C SER A 184 -30.62 0.63 -14.21
N VAL A 185 -30.22 0.21 -15.41
CA VAL A 185 -29.06 -0.68 -15.63
C VAL A 185 -27.79 0.02 -15.16
N THR A 186 -27.70 1.34 -15.36
CA THR A 186 -26.60 2.17 -14.84
C THR A 186 -26.56 2.11 -13.32
N ALA A 187 -27.70 2.29 -12.64
CA ALA A 187 -27.77 2.25 -11.18
C ALA A 187 -27.43 0.87 -10.62
N ALA A 188 -27.92 -0.21 -11.24
CA ALA A 188 -27.59 -1.58 -10.86
C ALA A 188 -26.09 -1.88 -11.06
N THR A 189 -25.54 -1.49 -12.21
CA THR A 189 -24.10 -1.64 -12.52
C THR A 189 -23.23 -0.84 -11.56
N PHE A 190 -23.64 0.39 -11.24
CA PHE A 190 -22.98 1.23 -10.24
C PHE A 190 -23.00 0.58 -8.86
N PHE A 191 -24.17 0.11 -8.41
CA PHE A 191 -24.28 -0.52 -7.10
C PHE A 191 -23.39 -1.76 -7.00
N VAL A 192 -23.44 -2.66 -7.98
CA VAL A 192 -22.62 -3.87 -7.99
C VAL A 192 -21.13 -3.51 -8.02
N ARG A 193 -20.69 -2.71 -8.97
CA ARG A 193 -19.25 -2.48 -9.23
C ARG A 193 -18.60 -1.50 -8.25
N ILE A 194 -19.31 -0.45 -7.86
CA ILE A 194 -18.76 0.68 -7.10
C ILE A 194 -19.07 0.57 -5.60
N VAL A 195 -20.27 0.10 -5.24
CA VAL A 195 -20.68 0.02 -3.82
C VAL A 195 -20.38 -1.35 -3.24
N MET A 196 -20.83 -2.41 -3.90
CA MET A 196 -20.75 -3.78 -3.40
C MET A 196 -19.38 -4.39 -3.63
N SER A 197 -18.75 -4.17 -4.80
CA SER A 197 -17.48 -4.80 -5.18
C SER A 197 -16.33 -3.83 -5.53
N PRO A 198 -16.12 -2.68 -4.84
CA PRO A 198 -15.05 -1.73 -5.19
C PRO A 198 -13.65 -2.34 -5.05
N PHE A 199 -13.51 -3.37 -4.21
CA PHE A 199 -12.26 -4.08 -3.99
C PHE A 199 -12.11 -5.35 -4.84
N ALA A 200 -13.01 -5.68 -5.79
CA ALA A 200 -12.92 -6.92 -6.57
C ALA A 200 -11.57 -7.09 -7.29
N HIS A 201 -11.21 -6.20 -8.22
CA HIS A 201 -9.89 -6.30 -8.87
C HIS A 201 -8.74 -6.21 -7.89
N PRO A 202 -8.72 -5.27 -6.91
CA PRO A 202 -7.68 -5.27 -5.91
C PRO A 202 -7.55 -6.60 -5.16
N LEU A 203 -8.66 -7.27 -4.81
CA LEU A 203 -8.69 -8.54 -4.10
C LEU A 203 -8.02 -9.66 -4.91
N PHE A 204 -8.18 -9.66 -6.23
CA PHE A 204 -7.52 -10.64 -7.11
C PHE A 204 -6.03 -10.34 -7.23
N THR A 205 -5.69 -9.14 -7.71
CA THR A 205 -4.31 -8.81 -8.07
C THR A 205 -3.39 -8.75 -6.85
N VAL A 206 -3.88 -8.47 -5.64
CA VAL A 206 -3.05 -8.52 -4.43
C VAL A 206 -2.50 -9.91 -4.13
N LEU A 207 -3.12 -11.00 -4.62
CA LEU A 207 -2.56 -12.35 -4.52
C LEU A 207 -1.23 -12.45 -5.31
N THR A 208 -1.18 -11.89 -6.51
CA THR A 208 0.06 -11.69 -7.28
C THR A 208 1.06 -10.84 -6.49
N GLY A 209 0.59 -9.73 -5.91
CA GLY A 209 1.38 -8.83 -5.06
C GLY A 209 2.02 -9.55 -3.87
N ILE A 210 1.27 -10.41 -3.17
CA ILE A 210 1.74 -11.24 -2.07
C ILE A 210 2.81 -12.22 -2.56
N GLY A 211 2.61 -12.87 -3.71
CA GLY A 211 3.60 -13.76 -4.33
C GLY A 211 4.95 -13.06 -4.53
N PHE A 212 4.94 -11.87 -5.14
CA PHE A 212 6.14 -11.04 -5.29
C PHE A 212 6.70 -10.57 -3.94
N GLY A 213 5.84 -10.17 -3.00
CA GLY A 213 6.24 -9.69 -1.68
C GLY A 213 6.94 -10.76 -0.83
N VAL A 214 6.46 -11.99 -0.88
CA VAL A 214 7.13 -13.13 -0.22
C VAL A 214 8.44 -13.45 -0.93
N ALA A 215 8.47 -13.41 -2.27
CA ALA A 215 9.71 -13.58 -3.03
C ALA A 215 10.78 -12.54 -2.67
N ALA A 216 10.39 -11.27 -2.51
CA ALA A 216 11.26 -10.18 -2.08
C ALA A 216 11.78 -10.37 -0.65
N TRP A 217 10.93 -10.90 0.22
CA TRP A 217 11.29 -11.18 1.62
C TRP A 217 12.22 -12.40 1.75
N THR A 218 12.16 -13.36 0.82
CA THR A 218 13.05 -14.53 0.84
C THR A 218 14.49 -14.20 0.42
N ALA A 219 15.46 -14.68 1.20
CA ALA A 219 16.89 -14.45 1.02
C ALA A 219 17.37 -14.85 -0.39
N PRO A 220 18.36 -14.14 -0.97
CA PRO A 220 19.00 -14.52 -2.23
C PRO A 220 19.52 -15.97 -2.26
N GLY A 221 19.92 -16.53 -1.11
CA GLY A 221 20.49 -17.88 -1.00
C GLY A 221 19.50 -19.05 -0.95
N ARG A 222 18.18 -18.84 -0.94
CA ARG A 222 17.18 -19.94 -0.86
C ARG A 222 16.65 -20.41 -2.23
N GLY A 223 17.40 -20.12 -3.29
CA GLY A 223 17.21 -20.66 -4.64
C GLY A 223 16.41 -19.76 -5.59
N PRO A 224 16.83 -19.61 -6.86
CA PRO A 224 16.12 -18.80 -7.87
C PRO A 224 14.70 -19.29 -8.13
N VAL A 225 14.47 -20.59 -7.92
CA VAL A 225 13.17 -21.27 -8.09
C VAL A 225 12.07 -20.62 -7.27
N ARG A 226 12.29 -20.34 -5.97
CA ARG A 226 11.25 -19.72 -5.12
C ARG A 226 10.90 -18.29 -5.56
N ARG A 227 11.86 -17.55 -6.14
CA ARG A 227 11.62 -16.19 -6.64
C ARG A 227 10.74 -16.15 -7.88
N VAL A 228 10.60 -17.27 -8.58
CA VAL A 228 9.76 -17.42 -9.77
C VAL A 228 8.44 -18.11 -9.43
N LEU A 229 8.51 -19.21 -8.66
CA LEU A 229 7.31 -19.98 -8.31
C LEU A 229 6.32 -19.19 -7.44
N LEU A 230 6.79 -18.36 -6.50
CA LEU A 230 5.90 -17.61 -5.61
C LEU A 230 5.07 -16.54 -6.36
N PRO A 231 5.65 -15.68 -7.22
CA PRO A 231 4.87 -14.80 -8.08
C PRO A 231 3.89 -15.54 -9.00
N ILE A 232 4.33 -16.65 -9.61
CA ILE A 232 3.47 -17.45 -10.50
C ILE A 232 2.29 -18.04 -9.72
N ALA A 233 2.52 -18.61 -8.54
CA ALA A 233 1.44 -19.12 -7.70
C ALA A 233 0.44 -18.01 -7.31
N GLY A 234 0.95 -16.83 -6.93
CA GLY A 234 0.10 -15.67 -6.65
C GLY A 234 -0.74 -15.24 -7.86
N LEU A 235 -0.14 -15.26 -9.05
CA LEU A 235 -0.82 -14.93 -10.31
C LEU A 235 -1.90 -15.96 -10.67
N LEU A 236 -1.61 -17.26 -10.57
CA LEU A 236 -2.59 -18.32 -10.82
C LEU A 236 -3.77 -18.25 -9.84
N LEU A 237 -3.51 -17.93 -8.56
CA LEU A 237 -4.56 -17.70 -7.58
C LEU A 237 -5.39 -16.46 -7.91
N ALA A 238 -4.77 -15.36 -8.36
CA ALA A 238 -5.47 -14.17 -8.82
C ALA A 238 -6.39 -14.49 -10.01
N MET A 239 -5.88 -15.20 -11.01
CA MET A 239 -6.63 -15.64 -12.18
C MET A 239 -7.82 -16.53 -11.80
N GLY A 240 -7.60 -17.53 -10.94
CA GLY A 240 -8.67 -18.44 -10.49
C GLY A 240 -9.75 -17.73 -9.68
N MET A 241 -9.36 -16.81 -8.79
CA MET A 241 -10.31 -16.02 -8.00
C MET A 241 -11.13 -15.08 -8.89
N HIS A 242 -10.49 -14.44 -9.86
CA HIS A 242 -11.16 -13.57 -10.82
C HIS A 242 -12.07 -14.36 -11.78
N ALA A 243 -11.64 -15.52 -12.26
CA ALA A 243 -12.48 -16.43 -13.04
C ALA A 243 -13.72 -16.88 -12.26
N THR A 244 -13.57 -17.18 -10.97
CA THR A 244 -14.70 -17.53 -10.10
C THR A 244 -15.70 -16.38 -9.96
N TRP A 245 -15.22 -15.13 -9.90
CA TRP A 245 -16.07 -13.93 -9.89
C TRP A 245 -16.82 -13.76 -11.22
N ASN A 246 -16.11 -13.83 -12.35
CA ASN A 246 -16.73 -13.66 -13.67
C ASN A 246 -17.73 -14.77 -14.00
N GLY A 247 -17.42 -16.01 -13.62
CA GLY A 247 -18.31 -17.16 -13.83
C GLY A 247 -19.48 -17.23 -12.84
N SER A 248 -19.59 -16.32 -11.89
CA SER A 248 -20.58 -16.41 -10.81
C SER A 248 -22.04 -16.36 -11.30
N SER A 249 -22.30 -15.71 -12.43
CA SER A 249 -23.61 -15.67 -13.08
C SER A 249 -24.04 -17.04 -13.66
N ALA A 250 -23.10 -17.95 -13.90
CA ALA A 250 -23.39 -19.28 -14.41
C ALA A 250 -23.92 -20.25 -13.34
N PHE A 251 -23.82 -19.92 -12.05
CA PHE A 251 -24.27 -20.78 -10.94
C PHE A 251 -25.77 -20.61 -10.60
N GLY A 252 -26.58 -20.12 -11.54
CA GLY A 252 -28.02 -19.89 -11.38
C GLY A 252 -28.37 -18.55 -10.71
N GLN A 253 -29.66 -18.36 -10.40
CA GLN A 253 -30.22 -17.07 -9.97
C GLN A 253 -29.54 -16.43 -8.75
N PHE A 254 -29.02 -17.25 -7.82
CA PHE A 254 -28.33 -16.79 -6.61
C PHE A 254 -26.81 -16.96 -6.68
N GLY A 255 -26.29 -17.41 -7.83
CA GLY A 255 -24.87 -17.73 -8.02
C GLY A 255 -23.95 -16.57 -7.67
N PHE A 256 -24.27 -15.39 -8.19
CA PHE A 256 -23.55 -14.14 -7.91
C PHE A 256 -23.48 -13.84 -6.39
N PHE A 257 -24.63 -13.86 -5.71
CA PHE A 257 -24.70 -13.59 -4.27
C PHE A 257 -23.99 -14.66 -3.44
N GLY A 258 -24.06 -15.93 -3.86
CA GLY A 258 -23.34 -17.03 -3.23
C GLY A 258 -21.82 -16.86 -3.32
N VAL A 259 -21.29 -16.59 -4.52
CA VAL A 259 -19.86 -16.32 -4.72
C VAL A 259 -19.42 -15.08 -3.96
N TYR A 260 -20.23 -14.01 -3.97
CA TYR A 260 -19.90 -12.79 -3.22
C TYR A 260 -19.83 -13.05 -1.70
N ALA A 261 -20.91 -13.59 -1.11
CA ALA A 261 -21.03 -13.69 0.34
C ALA A 261 -20.20 -14.84 0.94
N LEU A 262 -20.13 -15.99 0.27
CA LEU A 262 -19.49 -17.19 0.82
C LEU A 262 -18.02 -17.36 0.40
N PHE A 263 -17.59 -16.67 -0.67
CA PHE A 263 -16.21 -16.78 -1.15
C PHE A 263 -15.46 -15.45 -1.13
N MET A 264 -15.99 -14.40 -1.77
CA MET A 264 -15.29 -13.11 -1.87
C MET A 264 -15.16 -12.41 -0.51
N MET A 265 -16.24 -12.32 0.27
CA MET A 265 -16.22 -11.65 1.58
C MET A 265 -15.27 -12.35 2.58
N PRO A 266 -15.28 -13.69 2.75
CA PRO A 266 -14.29 -14.38 3.58
C PRO A 266 -12.86 -14.19 3.09
N ALA A 267 -12.61 -14.27 1.78
CA ALA A 267 -11.28 -14.05 1.23
C ALA A 267 -10.80 -12.61 1.45
N PHE A 268 -11.66 -11.61 1.27
CA PHE A 268 -11.38 -10.21 1.57
C PHE A 268 -11.08 -9.99 3.06
N GLY A 269 -11.87 -10.61 3.95
CA GLY A 269 -11.64 -10.58 5.40
C GLY A 269 -10.30 -11.19 5.80
N LEU A 270 -9.97 -12.37 5.24
CA LEU A 270 -8.70 -13.06 5.47
C LEU A 270 -7.51 -12.23 4.98
N LEU A 271 -7.57 -11.70 3.76
CA LEU A 271 -6.50 -10.88 3.20
C LEU A 271 -6.32 -9.56 3.96
N THR A 272 -7.42 -8.93 4.38
CA THR A 272 -7.37 -7.73 5.23
C THR A 272 -6.73 -8.06 6.59
N TRP A 273 -7.11 -9.17 7.23
CA TRP A 273 -6.51 -9.61 8.48
C TRP A 273 -5.01 -9.90 8.33
N LEU A 274 -4.59 -10.59 7.26
CA LEU A 274 -3.18 -10.85 6.96
C LEU A 274 -2.40 -9.56 6.69
N ALA A 275 -2.96 -8.63 5.93
CA ALA A 275 -2.34 -7.34 5.61
C ALA A 275 -2.14 -6.49 6.87
N ILE A 276 -3.17 -6.35 7.70
CA ILE A 276 -3.09 -5.65 8.99
C ILE A 276 -2.10 -6.36 9.92
N GLY A 277 -2.16 -7.68 10.03
CA GLY A 277 -1.24 -8.48 10.83
C GLY A 277 0.21 -8.26 10.42
N THR A 278 0.50 -8.22 9.12
CA THR A 278 1.84 -7.97 8.58
C THR A 278 2.32 -6.55 8.91
N ARG A 279 1.46 -5.55 8.72
CA ARG A 279 1.73 -4.16 9.13
C ARG A 279 2.04 -4.02 10.62
N GLN A 280 1.31 -4.74 11.48
CA GLN A 280 1.58 -4.73 12.92
C GLN A 280 2.90 -5.43 13.28
N ARG A 281 3.30 -6.44 12.52
CA ARG A 281 4.61 -7.09 12.67
C ARG A 281 5.75 -6.12 12.32
N GLU A 282 5.61 -5.30 11.28
CA GLU A 282 6.62 -4.28 10.94
C GLU A 282 6.85 -3.29 12.08
N LEU A 283 5.78 -2.79 12.70
CA LEU A 283 5.88 -1.90 13.87
C LEU A 283 6.57 -2.58 15.07
N ARG A 284 6.29 -3.88 15.30
CA ARG A 284 6.98 -4.67 16.32
C ARG A 284 8.46 -4.83 16.00
N THR A 285 8.82 -5.06 14.74
CA THR A 285 10.21 -5.13 14.29
C THR A 285 10.95 -3.82 14.57
N VAL A 286 10.30 -2.67 14.35
CA VAL A 286 10.88 -1.36 14.71
C VAL A 286 11.21 -1.30 16.20
N ARG A 287 10.29 -1.75 17.07
CA ARG A 287 10.51 -1.77 18.52
C ARG A 287 11.60 -2.73 18.97
N SER A 288 11.76 -3.87 18.30
CA SER A 288 12.74 -4.88 18.70
C SER A 288 14.15 -4.62 18.18
N GLU A 289 14.28 -3.98 17.01
CA GLU A 289 15.58 -3.82 16.34
C GLU A 289 16.25 -2.46 16.62
N LEU A 290 15.47 -1.38 16.78
CA LEU A 290 16.04 -0.05 17.05
C LEU A 290 16.79 0.12 18.38
N PRO A 291 16.46 -0.61 19.48
CA PRO A 291 17.21 -0.48 20.74
C PRO A 291 18.71 -0.73 20.59
N ALA A 292 19.13 -1.61 19.67
CA ALA A 292 20.56 -1.83 19.40
C ALA A 292 21.28 -0.56 18.89
N TYR A 293 20.60 0.25 18.08
CA TYR A 293 21.13 1.54 17.60
C TYR A 293 21.03 2.63 18.66
N ALA A 294 20.10 2.49 19.62
CA ALA A 294 20.03 3.40 20.75
C ALA A 294 21.22 3.22 21.70
N VAL A 295 21.56 1.96 22.02
CA VAL A 295 22.76 1.63 22.80
C VAL A 295 24.05 2.11 22.11
N ALA A 296 24.10 2.01 20.77
CA ALA A 296 25.21 2.53 19.98
C ALA A 296 25.23 4.07 19.79
N GLY A 297 24.26 4.80 20.36
CA GLY A 297 24.21 6.27 20.34
C GLY A 297 23.65 6.91 19.06
N TRP A 298 23.26 6.13 18.06
CA TRP A 298 22.69 6.63 16.81
C TRP A 298 21.28 7.20 16.99
N VAL A 299 20.48 6.57 17.84
CA VAL A 299 19.07 6.87 18.10
C VAL A 299 18.87 7.15 19.59
N GLY A 300 17.95 8.03 19.97
CA GLY A 300 17.65 8.30 21.39
C GLY A 300 16.96 7.12 22.09
N PRO A 301 17.05 7.00 23.42
CA PRO A 301 16.50 5.87 24.18
C PRO A 301 14.97 5.77 24.09
N ASP A 302 14.27 6.90 23.97
CA ASP A 302 12.80 6.95 23.91
C ASP A 302 12.25 6.73 22.49
N GLU A 303 13.11 6.85 21.48
CA GLU A 303 12.69 6.84 20.08
C GLU A 303 12.19 5.46 19.62
N PRO A 304 12.79 4.30 19.97
CA PRO A 304 12.26 2.99 19.58
C PRO A 304 10.79 2.78 19.98
N PHE A 305 10.38 3.26 21.16
CA PHE A 305 9.00 3.16 21.64
C PHE A 305 8.05 4.01 20.78
N ALA A 306 8.40 5.28 20.56
CA ALA A 306 7.62 6.22 19.77
C ALA A 306 7.54 5.79 18.28
N LEU A 307 8.67 5.39 17.70
CA LEU A 307 8.76 4.89 16.33
C LEU A 307 8.04 3.56 16.17
N GLY A 308 7.84 2.78 17.23
CA GLY A 308 7.01 1.59 17.19
C GLY A 308 5.49 1.81 17.21
N SER A 309 5.03 3.07 17.32
CA SER A 309 3.61 3.40 17.49
C SER A 309 3.13 4.38 16.42
N MET A 310 2.06 4.04 15.71
CA MET A 310 1.47 4.95 14.72
C MET A 310 0.88 6.22 15.34
N ARG A 311 0.35 6.10 16.58
CA ARG A 311 -0.16 7.25 17.33
C ARG A 311 0.98 8.21 17.70
N ALA A 312 2.07 7.69 18.26
CA ALA A 312 3.22 8.50 18.64
C ALA A 312 3.91 9.12 17.41
N ARG A 313 4.04 8.37 16.30
CA ARG A 313 4.53 8.91 15.02
C ARG A 313 3.70 10.10 14.52
N ARG A 314 2.36 10.02 14.63
CA ARG A 314 1.45 11.12 14.23
C ARG A 314 1.65 12.32 15.14
N LEU A 315 1.65 12.13 16.46
CA LEU A 315 1.86 13.20 17.43
C LEU A 315 3.22 13.89 17.25
N ALA A 316 4.29 13.12 16.98
CA ALA A 316 5.60 13.70 16.70
C ALA A 316 5.58 14.60 15.46
N ARG A 317 4.92 14.18 14.37
CA ARG A 317 4.79 15.02 13.17
C ARG A 317 3.95 16.26 13.46
N GLU A 318 2.85 16.13 14.19
CA GLU A 318 1.98 17.27 14.54
C GLU A 318 2.71 18.27 15.43
N PHE A 319 3.43 17.80 16.45
CA PHE A 319 4.28 18.62 17.30
C PHE A 319 5.34 19.37 16.47
N ALA A 320 6.04 18.67 15.59
CA ALA A 320 7.05 19.26 14.72
C ALA A 320 6.45 20.29 13.73
N GLN A 321 5.25 20.03 13.22
CA GLN A 321 4.54 20.96 12.34
C GLN A 321 4.11 22.23 13.08
N HIS A 322 3.66 22.08 14.32
CA HIS A 322 3.20 23.21 15.12
C HIS A 322 4.34 24.15 15.53
N HIS A 323 5.50 23.59 15.89
CA HIS A 323 6.64 24.39 16.38
C HIS A 323 7.64 24.80 15.29
N GLY A 324 7.72 24.05 14.18
CA GLY A 324 8.70 24.27 13.11
C GLY A 324 8.10 24.34 11.71
N GLY A 325 6.78 24.42 11.58
CA GLY A 325 6.08 24.49 10.31
C GLY A 325 6.04 23.18 9.51
N LYS A 326 5.38 23.24 8.35
CA LYS A 326 5.10 22.06 7.51
C LYS A 326 6.38 21.33 7.07
N GLU A 327 7.45 22.05 6.77
CA GLU A 327 8.73 21.47 6.35
C GLU A 327 9.39 20.65 7.46
N THR A 328 9.39 21.14 8.70
CA THR A 328 9.90 20.37 9.85
C THR A 328 9.09 19.10 10.06
N GLY A 329 7.76 19.16 9.90
CA GLY A 329 6.90 17.98 9.88
C GLY A 329 7.30 16.93 8.83
N LYS A 330 7.67 17.37 7.63
CA LYS A 330 8.16 16.47 6.56
C LYS A 330 9.50 15.85 6.93
N VAL A 331 10.41 16.62 7.52
CA VAL A 331 11.72 16.10 8.00
C VAL A 331 11.52 15.00 9.05
N VAL A 332 10.60 15.20 10.00
CA VAL A 332 10.26 14.15 10.99
C VAL A 332 9.62 12.93 10.33
N ALA A 333 8.77 13.11 9.32
CA ALA A 333 8.21 11.99 8.56
C ALA A 333 9.31 11.18 7.84
N GLN A 334 10.30 11.84 7.23
CA GLN A 334 11.44 11.18 6.60
C GLN A 334 12.30 10.44 7.64
N TYR A 335 12.56 11.04 8.80
CA TYR A 335 13.26 10.37 9.90
C TYR A 335 12.55 9.06 10.30
N GLN A 336 11.23 9.09 10.47
CA GLN A 336 10.42 7.91 10.79
C GLN A 336 10.52 6.81 9.71
N GLN A 337 10.53 7.20 8.42
CA GLN A 337 10.69 6.30 7.28
C GLN A 337 12.07 5.63 7.28
N TYR A 338 13.15 6.40 7.47
CA TYR A 338 14.51 5.87 7.52
C TYR A 338 14.73 4.96 8.72
N ALA A 339 14.19 5.30 9.89
CA ALA A 339 14.31 4.45 11.08
C ALA A 339 13.58 3.12 10.90
N THR A 340 12.41 3.15 10.25
CA THR A 340 11.69 1.92 9.91
C THR A 340 12.48 1.08 8.90
N SER A 341 13.03 1.72 7.87
CA SER A 341 13.84 1.04 6.85
C SER A 341 15.08 0.40 7.47
N LEU A 342 15.73 1.07 8.41
CA LEU A 342 16.90 0.58 9.15
C LEU A 342 16.53 -0.65 9.99
N ALA A 343 15.44 -0.57 10.76
CA ALA A 343 14.96 -1.69 11.56
C ALA A 343 14.64 -2.92 10.71
N LEU A 344 13.92 -2.74 9.60
CA LEU A 344 13.57 -3.82 8.67
C LEU A 344 14.82 -4.39 7.96
N LEU A 345 15.79 -3.55 7.63
CA LEU A 345 17.08 -3.98 7.08
C LEU A 345 17.84 -4.85 8.08
N ARG A 346 18.01 -4.38 9.33
CA ARG A 346 18.66 -5.13 10.40
C ARG A 346 17.99 -6.46 10.67
N HIS A 347 16.66 -6.48 10.73
CA HIS A 347 15.89 -7.70 10.95
C HIS A 347 16.15 -8.75 9.86
N ARG A 348 16.25 -8.32 8.60
CA ARG A 348 16.63 -9.19 7.48
C ARG A 348 18.08 -9.66 7.62
N GLY A 349 19.00 -8.76 7.99
CA GLY A 349 20.41 -9.08 8.26
C GLY A 349 20.56 -10.18 9.31
N ARG A 350 19.92 -10.02 10.47
CA ARG A 350 19.94 -11.02 11.57
C ARG A 350 19.42 -12.40 11.16
N ARG A 351 18.56 -12.47 10.15
CA ARG A 351 17.97 -13.72 9.64
C ARG A 351 18.74 -14.29 8.44
N GLY A 352 19.90 -13.73 8.11
CA GLY A 352 20.70 -14.12 6.93
C GLY A 352 19.96 -13.87 5.62
N ARG A 353 19.05 -12.88 5.59
CA ARG A 353 18.21 -12.54 4.42
C ARG A 353 18.55 -11.19 3.79
N ALA A 354 19.56 -10.48 4.29
CA ALA A 354 19.98 -9.23 3.69
C ALA A 354 20.74 -9.43 2.38
N GLY A 355 20.69 -8.43 1.50
CA GLY A 355 21.47 -8.40 0.27
C GLY A 355 22.96 -8.17 0.53
N THR A 356 23.78 -8.31 -0.51
CA THR A 356 25.22 -8.00 -0.46
C THR A 356 25.50 -6.53 -0.18
N ASP A 357 24.52 -5.65 -0.42
CA ASP A 357 24.58 -4.22 -0.14
C ASP A 357 24.15 -3.84 1.29
N TYR A 358 23.95 -4.82 2.18
CA TYR A 358 23.50 -4.60 3.56
C TYR A 358 24.28 -3.49 4.29
N VAL A 359 25.61 -3.59 4.33
CA VAL A 359 26.48 -2.67 5.09
C VAL A 359 26.42 -1.26 4.51
N VAL A 360 26.46 -1.13 3.18
CA VAL A 360 26.37 0.16 2.49
C VAL A 360 25.02 0.80 2.79
N ARG A 361 23.94 0.02 2.69
CA ARG A 361 22.58 0.52 2.92
C ARG A 361 22.33 0.88 4.38
N GLU A 362 22.88 0.11 5.31
CA GLU A 362 22.80 0.41 6.75
C GLU A 362 23.47 1.76 7.04
N ARG A 363 24.66 2.01 6.49
CA ARG A 363 25.37 3.29 6.62
C ARG A 363 24.58 4.45 6.03
N GLU A 364 24.07 4.31 4.80
CA GLU A 364 23.23 5.35 4.15
C GLU A 364 22.04 5.74 5.05
N LEU A 365 21.35 4.75 5.62
CA LEU A 365 20.18 4.99 6.47
C LEU A 365 20.56 5.68 7.79
N LEU A 366 21.71 5.31 8.37
CA LEU A 366 22.23 5.96 9.57
C LEU A 366 22.63 7.41 9.32
N ASP A 367 23.29 7.70 8.19
CA ASP A 367 23.66 9.07 7.80
C ASP A 367 22.41 9.95 7.60
N GLU A 368 21.39 9.41 6.92
CA GLU A 368 20.10 10.11 6.69
C GLU A 368 19.34 10.38 8.00
N LEU A 369 19.39 9.45 8.97
CA LEU A 369 18.86 9.65 10.32
C LEU A 369 19.64 10.72 11.06
N TRP A 370 20.98 10.62 11.04
CA TRP A 370 21.84 11.55 11.75
C TRP A 370 21.60 12.98 11.28
N ALA A 371 21.51 13.22 9.96
CA ALA A 371 21.24 14.53 9.38
C ALA A 371 19.92 15.16 9.87
N ARG A 372 18.92 14.36 10.24
CA ARG A 372 17.56 14.83 10.60
C ARG A 372 17.26 14.78 12.10
N ARG A 373 18.21 14.32 12.91
CA ARG A 373 18.02 14.09 14.36
C ARG A 373 17.57 15.34 15.13
N HIS A 374 18.03 16.53 14.73
CA HIS A 374 17.72 17.78 15.43
C HIS A 374 16.22 18.14 15.37
N ALA A 375 15.57 17.90 14.23
CA ALA A 375 14.13 18.10 14.08
C ALA A 375 13.31 16.96 14.70
N ALA A 376 13.82 15.72 14.61
CA ALA A 376 13.07 14.53 15.02
C ALA A 376 13.10 14.25 16.52
N ARG A 377 14.26 14.42 17.19
CA ARG A 377 14.45 14.03 18.60
C ARG A 377 13.48 14.74 19.56
N PRO A 378 13.32 16.07 19.54
CA PRO A 378 12.39 16.75 20.46
C PRO A 378 10.95 16.29 20.25
N ALA A 379 10.55 16.13 18.98
CA ALA A 379 9.22 15.69 18.61
C ALA A 379 8.92 14.23 19.04
N LEU A 380 9.89 13.33 18.89
CA LEU A 380 9.77 11.94 19.32
C LEU A 380 9.79 11.80 20.84
N ALA A 381 10.58 12.62 21.55
CA ALA A 381 10.59 12.67 23.01
C ALA A 381 9.27 13.21 23.59
N TYR A 382 8.68 14.23 22.96
CA TYR A 382 7.33 14.68 23.32
C TYR A 382 6.30 13.56 23.10
N ALA A 383 6.33 12.93 21.91
CA ALA A 383 5.38 11.90 21.56
C ALA A 383 5.50 10.63 22.42
N SER A 384 6.72 10.24 22.82
CA SER A 384 6.94 9.11 23.72
C SER A 384 6.27 9.36 25.07
N ARG A 385 6.48 10.54 25.67
CA ARG A 385 5.86 10.95 26.94
C ARG A 385 4.33 11.03 26.82
N ALA A 386 3.83 11.65 25.76
CA ALA A 386 2.39 11.81 25.54
C ALA A 386 1.65 10.50 25.25
N THR A 387 2.36 9.42 24.88
CA THR A 387 1.78 8.11 24.59
C THR A 387 2.23 7.01 25.54
N ALA A 388 3.03 7.36 26.55
CA ALA A 388 3.40 6.43 27.60
C ALA A 388 2.13 5.98 28.33
N PRO A 389 1.96 4.67 28.59
CA PRO A 389 0.88 4.22 29.46
C PRO A 389 1.03 4.88 30.84
N PRO A 390 -0.08 5.24 31.51
CA PRO A 390 -0.01 5.84 32.84
C PRO A 390 0.74 4.87 33.77
N VAL A 391 1.78 5.37 34.43
CA VAL A 391 2.46 4.62 35.49
C VAL A 391 1.51 4.59 36.66
N TRP A 392 0.99 3.41 37.02
CA TRP A 392 0.25 3.25 38.26
C TRP A 392 1.24 3.42 39.42
N VAL A 393 1.08 4.49 40.18
CA VAL A 393 1.79 4.70 41.44
C VAL A 393 0.85 4.21 42.54
N PRO A 394 1.22 3.18 43.33
CA PRO A 394 0.42 2.78 44.47
C PRO A 394 0.19 4.00 45.37
N PRO A 395 -1.03 4.20 45.92
CA PRO A 395 -1.23 5.25 46.91
C PRO A 395 -0.26 4.98 48.08
N VAL A 396 0.56 5.98 48.39
CA VAL A 396 1.36 5.97 49.62
C VAL A 396 0.36 5.98 50.76
N TYR A 397 0.17 4.83 51.43
CA TYR A 397 -0.55 4.79 52.70
C TYR A 397 0.28 5.63 53.67
N ALA A 398 -0.15 6.87 53.90
CA ALA A 398 0.27 7.62 55.08
C ALA A 398 -0.24 6.82 56.28
N GLY A 399 0.64 6.05 56.91
CA GLY A 399 0.36 5.45 58.20
C GLY A 399 -0.08 6.56 59.18
N PRO A 400 -0.97 6.26 60.14
CA PRO A 400 -1.50 7.27 61.04
C PRO A 400 -0.34 8.01 61.72
N ALA A 401 -0.35 9.34 61.56
CA ALA A 401 0.60 10.21 62.22
C ALA A 401 0.43 10.05 63.74
N TYR A 402 1.41 9.42 64.40
CA TYR A 402 1.53 9.50 65.84
C TYR A 402 1.80 10.97 66.21
N ALA A 403 0.76 11.66 66.65
CA ALA A 403 0.82 12.99 67.23
C ALA A 403 1.50 12.89 68.61
N GLY A 404 2.84 12.89 68.62
CA GLY A 404 3.61 13.20 69.82
C GLY A 404 3.61 14.71 70.05
N PRO A 405 3.40 15.20 71.29
CA PRO A 405 3.29 16.63 71.54
C PRO A 405 4.61 17.36 71.24
N VAL A 406 4.48 18.43 70.48
CA VAL A 406 5.54 19.34 70.03
C VAL A 406 6.12 20.08 71.24
N ALA A 407 7.37 19.79 71.60
CA ALA A 407 8.14 20.64 72.50
C ALA A 407 8.64 21.86 71.70
N GLN A 408 8.14 23.04 72.06
CA GLN A 408 8.61 24.33 71.55
C GLN A 408 10.05 24.60 72.00
N PHE A 409 10.95 24.92 71.07
CA PHE A 409 12.19 25.64 71.35
C PHE A 409 12.28 26.90 70.46
N PRO A 410 12.86 28.01 70.95
CA PRO A 410 12.63 29.34 70.39
C PRO A 410 13.50 29.62 69.16
N ALA A 411 12.99 30.51 68.30
CA ALA A 411 13.67 31.03 67.13
C ALA A 411 14.96 31.80 67.50
N HIS A 412 16.05 31.52 66.80
CA HIS A 412 17.21 32.41 66.72
C HIS A 412 17.63 32.62 65.27
N ASN A 413 17.79 33.90 64.95
CA ASN A 413 18.14 34.45 63.65
C ASN A 413 19.61 34.19 63.27
N ALA A 414 19.86 34.38 61.98
CA ALA A 414 21.08 34.90 61.35
C ALA A 414 22.21 33.91 60.96
N HIS A 415 22.35 33.83 59.63
CA HIS A 415 23.56 33.61 58.83
C HIS A 415 24.93 33.61 59.53
N THR A 416 25.73 32.59 59.24
CA THR A 416 27.11 32.78 58.77
C THR A 416 27.49 31.67 57.78
N ALA A 417 28.14 32.07 56.69
CA ALA A 417 28.58 31.22 55.59
C ALA A 417 29.91 30.54 55.93
N HIS A 418 30.07 29.27 55.53
CA HIS A 418 31.37 28.60 55.52
C HIS A 418 31.56 27.82 54.21
N ASN A 419 32.63 28.18 53.48
CA ASN A 419 33.02 27.65 52.17
C ASN A 419 34.33 26.85 52.33
N PRO A 420 34.34 25.51 52.17
CA PRO A 420 35.49 24.69 52.55
C PRO A 420 36.32 24.17 51.37
N TYR A 421 36.64 25.00 50.37
CA TYR A 421 37.65 24.65 49.36
C TYR A 421 38.55 25.85 48.99
N ARG A 422 39.58 26.09 49.81
CA ARG A 422 40.83 26.77 49.42
C ARG A 422 41.97 26.22 50.25
N TYR A 423 42.73 25.31 49.66
CA TYR A 423 44.19 25.23 49.78
C TYR A 423 44.76 24.85 48.42
#